data_AF-A0A5B0TUW8-F1
#
_entry.id   AF-A0A5B0TUW8-F1
#
_cell.length_a   1.000
_cell.length_b   1.000
_cell.length_c   1.000
_cell.angle_alpha   90.00
_cell.angle_beta   90.00
_cell.angle_gamma   90.00
#
_symmetry.space_group_name_H-M   'P 1'
#
loop_
_entity.id
_entity.type
_entity.pdbx_description
1 polymer ?
#
loop_
_entity_poly.entity_id
_entity_poly.type
_entity_poly.pdbx_seq_one_letter_code
_entity_poly.pdbx_strand_id
1 'polypeptide(L)'
;MDLSTYYPSVVTALIIAPLGFYLKYRMKNFATRHDFKNAITQLKKSTKVVEGIKNQLNEKYWVKQQIWDAKRTAYEEILNSLYLTRKYINREKSYTEDYFECYVVLGAGCMSGDEEYMNSYAEYVESERNLLHEKYDSEEAVKKRKELSEDTHESYVKLETIFNVKGLYLDPDIKGIESSLADLREEIFNTKFSERQDEDTEAFLERVMVHNNQCLEVVDNIILKTKELAANDLLLAAD
;
A
#
# COMPACT_ATOMS: atom_id res chain seq x y z
N MET A 1 28.87 -43.57 -96.77
CA MET A 1 28.99 -42.70 -95.59
C MET A 1 28.98 -43.62 -94.38
N ASP A 2 30.14 -43.85 -93.77
CA ASP A 2 30.33 -44.95 -92.81
C ASP A 2 29.78 -44.62 -91.42
N LEU A 3 29.08 -45.60 -90.82
CA LEU A 3 28.58 -45.54 -89.45
C LEU A 3 29.71 -45.44 -88.39
N SER A 4 30.95 -45.74 -88.77
CA SER A 4 32.13 -45.73 -87.88
C SER A 4 32.54 -44.33 -87.41
N THR A 5 32.16 -43.28 -88.15
CA THR A 5 32.55 -41.89 -87.83
C THR A 5 31.73 -41.29 -86.68
N TYR A 6 30.51 -41.81 -86.44
CA TYR A 6 29.61 -41.30 -85.40
C TYR A 6 29.72 -42.04 -84.06
N TYR A 7 30.39 -43.19 -84.03
CA TYR A 7 30.54 -44.04 -82.83
C TYR A 7 31.22 -43.32 -81.64
N PRO A 8 32.30 -42.54 -81.83
CA PRO A 8 32.96 -41.83 -80.72
C PRO A 8 32.04 -40.78 -80.09
N SER A 9 31.27 -40.06 -80.93
CA SER A 9 30.33 -39.01 -80.54
C SER A 9 29.10 -39.54 -79.80
N VAL A 10 28.59 -40.73 -80.17
CA VAL A 10 27.48 -41.38 -79.46
C VAL A 10 27.95 -41.88 -78.08
N VAL A 11 29.15 -42.45 -77.99
CA VAL A 11 29.75 -42.91 -76.73
C VAL A 11 30.06 -41.73 -75.79
N THR A 12 30.58 -40.61 -76.31
CA THR A 12 30.80 -39.40 -75.49
C THR A 12 29.48 -38.79 -75.01
N ALA A 13 28.45 -38.73 -75.85
CA ALA A 13 27.13 -38.26 -75.44
C ALA A 13 26.50 -39.14 -74.34
N LEU A 14 26.67 -40.47 -74.44
CA LEU A 14 26.18 -41.44 -73.45
C LEU A 14 26.90 -41.36 -72.09
N ILE A 15 28.15 -40.88 -72.05
CA ILE A 15 28.92 -40.78 -70.80
C ILE A 15 28.78 -39.38 -70.17
N ILE A 16 28.82 -38.32 -70.99
CA ILE A 16 28.81 -36.93 -70.51
C ILE A 16 27.41 -36.52 -70.02
N ALA A 17 26.34 -36.95 -70.70
CA ALA A 17 24.98 -36.55 -70.33
C ALA A 17 24.52 -37.09 -68.96
N PRO A 18 24.71 -38.38 -68.60
CA PRO A 18 24.36 -38.89 -67.28
C PRO A 18 25.25 -38.32 -66.18
N LEU A 19 26.54 -38.08 -66.45
CA LEU A 19 27.45 -37.45 -65.49
C LEU A 19 27.06 -36.01 -65.21
N GLY A 20 26.73 -35.22 -66.24
CA GLY A 20 26.23 -33.85 -66.08
C GLY A 20 24.93 -33.80 -65.27
N PHE A 21 24.01 -34.74 -65.53
CA PHE A 21 22.76 -34.85 -64.77
C PHE A 21 23.00 -35.28 -63.30
N TYR A 22 23.88 -36.25 -63.07
CA TYR A 22 24.27 -36.72 -61.74
C TYR A 22 24.99 -35.62 -60.94
N LEU A 23 25.93 -34.90 -61.56
CA LEU A 23 26.64 -33.79 -60.93
C LEU A 23 25.68 -32.65 -60.58
N LYS A 24 24.76 -32.30 -61.49
CA LYS A 24 23.70 -31.31 -61.25
C LYS A 24 22.78 -31.72 -60.11
N TYR A 25 22.38 -33.00 -60.05
CA TYR A 25 21.55 -33.53 -58.99
C TYR A 25 22.27 -33.55 -57.63
N ARG A 26 23.56 -33.91 -57.62
CA ARG A 26 24.41 -33.91 -56.42
C ARG A 26 24.71 -32.49 -55.94
N MET A 27 24.98 -31.54 -56.84
CA MET A 27 25.15 -30.13 -56.53
C MET A 27 23.86 -29.51 -56.00
N LYS A 28 22.70 -29.83 -56.59
CA LYS A 28 21.39 -29.40 -56.10
C LYS A 28 21.14 -29.93 -54.69
N ASN A 29 21.39 -31.21 -54.44
CA ASN A 29 21.24 -31.80 -53.10
C ASN A 29 22.23 -31.22 -52.07
N PHE A 30 23.44 -30.84 -52.48
CA PHE A 30 24.41 -30.16 -51.62
C PHE A 30 23.97 -28.74 -51.28
N ALA A 31 23.48 -27.98 -52.27
CA ALA A 31 22.93 -26.64 -52.07
C ALA A 31 21.73 -26.70 -51.11
N THR A 32 20.76 -27.60 -51.36
CA THR A 32 19.59 -27.77 -50.49
C THR A 32 19.99 -28.16 -49.06
N ARG A 33 20.97 -29.05 -48.86
CA ARG A 33 21.44 -29.44 -47.52
C ARG A 33 22.19 -28.30 -46.82
N HIS A 34 22.97 -27.52 -47.56
CA HIS A 34 23.69 -26.38 -47.02
C HIS A 34 22.73 -25.27 -46.60
N ASP A 35 21.75 -24.94 -47.45
CA ASP A 35 20.70 -23.97 -47.16
C ASP A 35 19.84 -24.40 -45.97
N PHE A 36 19.50 -25.68 -45.86
CA PHE A 36 18.77 -26.21 -44.70
C PHE A 36 19.58 -26.12 -43.40
N LYS A 37 20.89 -26.42 -43.45
CA LYS A 37 21.78 -26.30 -42.29
C LYS A 37 21.95 -24.84 -41.86
N ASN A 38 22.02 -23.93 -42.81
CA ASN A 38 22.07 -22.48 -42.57
C ASN A 38 20.75 -21.98 -41.98
N ALA A 39 19.60 -22.42 -42.52
CA ALA A 39 18.27 -22.10 -42.00
C ALA A 39 18.07 -22.60 -40.56
N ILE A 40 18.47 -23.85 -40.25
CA ILE A 40 18.43 -24.38 -38.88
C ILE A 40 19.34 -23.59 -37.94
N THR A 41 20.52 -23.18 -38.41
CA THR A 41 21.47 -22.42 -37.60
C THR A 41 20.96 -21.00 -37.33
N GLN A 42 20.33 -20.37 -38.31
CA GLN A 42 19.64 -19.09 -38.14
C GLN A 42 18.45 -19.21 -37.18
N LEU A 43 17.62 -20.25 -37.32
CA LEU A 43 16.53 -20.55 -36.38
C LEU A 43 17.04 -20.71 -34.95
N LYS A 44 18.08 -21.52 -34.73
CA LYS A 44 18.69 -21.68 -33.39
C LYS A 44 19.25 -20.38 -32.83
N LYS A 45 19.89 -19.55 -33.66
CA LYS A 45 20.38 -18.23 -33.24
C LYS A 45 19.22 -17.32 -32.86
N SER A 46 18.16 -17.27 -33.67
CA SER A 46 16.97 -16.48 -33.40
C SER A 46 16.24 -16.96 -32.14
N THR A 47 16.08 -18.27 -31.93
CA THR A 47 15.49 -18.83 -30.72
C THR A 47 16.30 -18.47 -29.49
N LYS A 48 17.64 -18.60 -29.53
CA LYS A 48 18.50 -18.22 -28.40
C LYS A 48 18.42 -16.73 -28.07
N VAL A 49 18.33 -15.87 -29.08
CA VAL A 49 18.14 -14.42 -28.89
C VAL A 49 16.76 -14.13 -28.29
N VAL A 50 15.69 -14.76 -28.80
CA VAL A 50 14.33 -14.60 -28.29
C VAL A 50 14.20 -15.11 -26.86
N GLU A 51 14.80 -16.26 -26.53
CA GLU A 51 14.85 -16.78 -25.16
C GLU A 51 15.65 -15.85 -24.24
N GLY A 52 16.77 -15.31 -24.70
CA GLY A 52 17.55 -14.31 -23.95
C GLY A 52 16.75 -13.04 -23.67
N ILE A 53 16.04 -12.51 -24.67
CA ILE A 53 15.14 -11.35 -24.52
C ILE A 53 13.98 -11.69 -23.58
N LYS A 54 13.37 -12.87 -23.71
CA LYS A 54 12.28 -13.31 -22.85
C LYS A 54 12.73 -13.45 -21.40
N ASN A 55 13.92 -13.99 -21.15
CA ASN A 55 14.48 -14.11 -19.81
C ASN A 55 14.77 -12.74 -19.21
N GLN A 56 15.39 -11.82 -19.95
CA GLN A 56 15.63 -10.44 -19.50
C GLN A 56 14.32 -9.68 -19.22
N LEU A 57 13.30 -9.86 -20.08
CA LEU A 57 11.97 -9.30 -19.87
C LEU A 57 11.29 -9.90 -18.64
N ASN A 58 11.38 -11.21 -18.45
CA ASN A 58 10.85 -11.90 -17.27
C ASN A 58 11.52 -11.42 -15.99
N GLU A 59 12.85 -11.31 -15.97
CA GLU A 59 13.60 -10.79 -14.81
C GLU A 59 13.19 -9.35 -14.50
N LYS A 60 13.15 -8.48 -15.52
CA LYS A 60 12.73 -7.08 -15.34
C LYS A 60 11.28 -6.97 -14.87
N TYR A 61 10.38 -7.79 -15.39
CA TYR A 61 8.98 -7.83 -14.96
C TYR A 61 8.86 -8.32 -13.52
N TRP A 62 9.61 -9.36 -13.16
CA TRP A 62 9.62 -9.91 -11.80
C TRP A 62 10.13 -8.89 -10.78
N VAL A 63 11.23 -8.17 -11.08
CA VAL A 63 11.73 -7.09 -10.21
C VAL A 63 10.69 -5.98 -10.05
N LYS A 64 10.01 -5.58 -11.15
CA LYS A 64 8.91 -4.60 -11.07
C LYS A 64 7.77 -5.09 -10.17
N GLN A 65 7.40 -6.36 -10.27
CA GLN A 65 6.36 -6.95 -9.44
C GLN A 65 6.75 -6.92 -7.95
N GLN A 66 8.02 -7.22 -7.63
CA GLN A 66 8.51 -7.16 -6.25
C GLN A 66 8.52 -5.75 -5.69
N ILE A 67 8.95 -4.76 -6.47
CA ILE A 67 8.93 -3.36 -6.06
C ILE A 67 7.48 -2.91 -5.83
N TRP A 68 6.57 -3.26 -6.75
CA TRP A 68 5.16 -2.94 -6.62
C TRP A 68 4.54 -3.56 -5.36
N ASP A 69 4.84 -4.83 -5.07
CA ASP A 69 4.33 -5.51 -3.87
C ASP A 69 4.91 -4.91 -2.57
N ALA A 70 6.19 -4.53 -2.59
CA ALA A 70 6.83 -3.83 -1.46
C ALA A 70 6.20 -2.45 -1.21
N LYS A 71 5.95 -1.66 -2.26
CA LYS A 71 5.23 -0.38 -2.18
C LYS A 71 3.83 -0.57 -1.62
N ARG A 72 3.06 -1.51 -2.19
CA ARG A 72 1.68 -1.81 -1.73
C ARG A 72 1.66 -2.15 -0.25
N THR A 73 2.53 -3.08 0.17
CA THR A 73 2.61 -3.52 1.57
C THR A 73 2.96 -2.35 2.50
N ALA A 74 3.90 -1.49 2.10
CA ALA A 74 4.26 -0.31 2.88
C ALA A 74 3.08 0.67 3.03
N TYR A 75 2.37 0.99 1.94
CA TYR A 75 1.19 1.85 2.01
C TYR A 75 0.05 1.24 2.83
N GLU A 76 -0.18 -0.07 2.72
CA GLU A 76 -1.18 -0.78 3.55
C GLU A 76 -0.84 -0.67 5.04
N GLU A 77 0.42 -0.88 5.42
CA GLU A 77 0.88 -0.75 6.82
C GLU A 77 0.77 0.70 7.34
N ILE A 78 1.10 1.69 6.50
CA ILE A 78 0.94 3.12 6.83
C ILE A 78 -0.53 3.45 7.08
N LEU A 79 -1.40 3.07 6.14
CA LEU A 79 -2.84 3.32 6.25
C LEU A 79 -3.45 2.61 7.45
N ASN A 80 -3.09 1.36 7.73
CA ASN A 80 -3.58 0.65 8.91
C ASN A 80 -3.21 1.36 10.22
N SER A 81 -1.98 1.87 10.32
CA SER A 81 -1.53 2.62 11.49
C SER A 81 -2.26 3.96 11.62
N LEU A 82 -2.52 4.65 10.50
CA LEU A 82 -3.32 5.88 10.49
C LEU A 82 -4.78 5.64 10.92
N TYR A 83 -5.42 4.56 10.46
CA TYR A 83 -6.78 4.22 10.88
C TYR A 83 -6.85 3.81 12.36
N LEU A 84 -5.82 3.12 12.87
CA LEU A 84 -5.71 2.82 14.29
C LEU A 84 -5.62 4.10 15.13
N THR A 85 -4.78 5.04 14.69
CA THR A 85 -4.65 6.37 15.31
C THR A 85 -5.98 7.12 15.28
N ARG A 86 -6.67 7.14 14.13
CA ARG A 86 -8.00 7.75 13.99
C ARG A 86 -9.00 7.15 14.99
N LYS A 87 -8.99 5.83 15.13
CA LYS A 87 -9.87 5.10 16.06
C LYS A 87 -9.56 5.49 17.51
N TYR A 88 -8.30 5.63 17.86
CA TYR A 88 -7.87 6.09 19.18
C TYR A 88 -8.36 7.51 19.48
N ILE A 89 -8.06 8.49 18.61
CA ILE A 89 -8.47 9.90 18.81
C ILE A 89 -10.00 10.01 18.91
N ASN A 90 -10.75 9.32 18.04
CA ASN A 90 -12.21 9.31 18.11
C ASN A 90 -12.73 8.79 19.45
N ARG A 91 -12.06 7.80 20.04
CA ARG A 91 -12.46 7.26 21.35
C ARG A 91 -12.20 8.27 22.47
N GLU A 92 -11.05 8.93 22.46
CA GLU A 92 -10.71 9.98 23.43
C GLU A 92 -11.67 11.17 23.30
N LYS A 93 -12.00 11.56 22.07
CA LYS A 93 -13.02 12.56 21.77
C LYS A 93 -14.38 12.19 22.36
N SER A 94 -14.90 11.01 22.04
CA SER A 94 -16.21 10.56 22.56
C SER A 94 -16.23 10.45 24.08
N TYR A 95 -15.14 10.02 24.70
CA TYR A 95 -15.04 10.03 26.16
C TYR A 95 -15.15 11.45 26.72
N THR A 96 -14.41 12.40 26.16
CA THR A 96 -14.40 13.80 26.62
C THR A 96 -15.77 14.45 26.42
N GLU A 97 -16.41 14.22 25.28
CA GLU A 97 -17.76 14.72 24.96
C GLU A 97 -18.82 14.16 25.93
N ASP A 98 -18.83 12.84 26.13
CA ASP A 98 -19.80 12.20 27.03
C ASP A 98 -19.56 12.64 28.49
N TYR A 99 -18.29 12.83 28.90
CA TYR A 99 -17.94 13.33 30.22
C TYR A 99 -18.41 14.77 30.42
N PHE A 100 -18.18 15.64 29.43
CA PHE A 100 -18.66 17.02 29.45
C PHE A 100 -20.17 17.10 29.62
N GLU A 101 -20.91 16.31 28.84
CA GLU A 101 -22.37 16.24 28.95
C GLU A 101 -22.81 15.81 30.36
N CYS A 102 -22.23 14.74 30.89
CA CYS A 102 -22.64 14.17 32.18
C CYS A 102 -22.29 15.05 33.39
N TYR A 103 -21.14 15.72 33.36
CA TYR A 103 -20.62 16.42 34.54
C TYR A 103 -20.76 17.94 34.48
N VAL A 104 -20.76 18.54 33.29
CA VAL A 104 -20.90 19.99 33.11
C VAL A 104 -22.35 20.33 32.78
N VAL A 105 -22.88 19.80 31.67
CA VAL A 105 -24.21 20.18 31.16
C VAL A 105 -25.31 19.67 32.10
N LEU A 106 -25.36 18.36 32.33
CA LEU A 106 -26.37 17.75 33.20
C LEU A 106 -26.20 18.19 34.66
N GLY A 107 -24.95 18.34 35.11
CA GLY A 107 -24.62 18.83 36.45
C GLY A 107 -25.16 20.24 36.74
N ALA A 108 -25.23 21.11 35.74
CA ALA A 108 -25.73 22.48 35.87
C ALA A 108 -27.28 22.59 35.78
N GLY A 109 -27.98 21.55 35.33
CA GLY A 109 -29.43 21.61 35.06
C GLY A 109 -30.34 21.60 36.30
N CYS A 110 -29.82 21.34 37.50
CA CYS A 110 -30.64 21.21 38.73
C CYS A 110 -31.11 22.54 39.34
N MET A 111 -30.92 23.67 38.65
CA MET A 111 -31.01 25.00 39.25
C MET A 111 -32.44 25.58 39.36
N SER A 112 -33.46 24.86 38.90
CA SER A 112 -34.85 25.33 39.00
C SER A 112 -35.86 24.18 39.05
N GLY A 113 -36.69 24.14 40.09
CA GLY A 113 -37.79 23.17 40.25
C GLY A 113 -38.27 23.11 41.69
N ASP A 114 -39.36 22.38 41.94
CA ASP A 114 -39.72 21.99 43.30
C ASP A 114 -38.84 20.82 43.79
N GLU A 115 -38.96 20.47 45.07
CA GLU A 115 -38.13 19.44 45.71
C GLU A 115 -38.31 18.06 45.04
N GLU A 116 -39.52 17.73 44.58
CA GLU A 116 -39.81 16.48 43.87
C GLU A 116 -39.08 16.41 42.52
N TYR A 117 -39.16 17.50 41.74
CA TYR A 117 -38.41 17.62 40.48
C TYR A 117 -36.90 17.54 40.71
N MET A 118 -36.37 18.24 41.70
CA MET A 118 -34.93 18.24 41.98
C MET A 118 -34.42 16.84 42.36
N ASN A 119 -35.19 16.09 43.16
CA ASN A 119 -34.85 14.71 43.51
C ASN A 119 -34.90 13.79 42.28
N SER A 120 -35.96 13.87 41.46
CA SER A 120 -36.07 13.07 40.23
C SER A 120 -34.97 13.40 39.22
N TYR A 121 -34.60 14.69 39.09
CA TYR A 121 -33.51 15.12 38.21
C TYR A 121 -32.16 14.63 38.73
N ALA A 122 -31.92 14.68 40.05
CA ALA A 122 -30.70 14.15 40.65
C ALA A 122 -30.55 12.63 40.40
N GLU A 123 -31.63 11.86 40.52
CA GLU A 123 -31.64 10.43 40.17
C GLU A 123 -31.33 10.20 38.69
N TYR A 124 -31.87 11.03 37.80
CA TYR A 124 -31.56 10.98 36.37
C TYR A 124 -30.07 11.24 36.10
N VAL A 125 -29.50 12.32 36.64
CA VAL A 125 -28.07 12.65 36.48
C VAL A 125 -27.18 11.52 37.00
N GLU A 126 -27.54 10.93 38.14
CA GLU A 126 -26.80 9.78 38.69
C GLU A 126 -26.89 8.54 37.78
N SER A 127 -28.05 8.31 37.15
CA SER A 127 -28.20 7.21 36.19
C SER A 127 -27.31 7.39 34.95
N GLU A 128 -27.21 8.61 34.40
CA GLU A 128 -26.35 8.92 33.26
C GLU A 128 -24.86 8.77 33.61
N ARG A 129 -24.46 9.19 34.82
CA ARG A 129 -23.09 8.98 35.32
C ARG A 129 -22.74 7.51 35.46
N ASN A 130 -23.68 6.68 35.92
CA ASN A 130 -23.48 5.23 36.00
C ASN A 130 -23.31 4.61 34.60
N LEU A 131 -24.10 5.05 33.62
CA LEU A 131 -23.94 4.60 32.22
C LEU A 131 -22.57 4.99 31.65
N LEU A 132 -22.10 6.22 31.92
CA LEU A 132 -20.76 6.67 31.54
C LEU A 132 -19.68 5.79 32.19
N HIS A 133 -19.82 5.53 33.49
CA HIS A 133 -18.88 4.69 34.24
C HIS A 133 -18.80 3.28 33.66
N GLU A 134 -19.93 2.63 33.39
CA GLU A 134 -19.95 1.30 32.77
C GLU A 134 -19.27 1.30 31.38
N LYS A 135 -19.54 2.33 30.57
CA LYS A 135 -19.03 2.47 29.20
C LYS A 135 -17.51 2.71 29.14
N TYR A 136 -16.96 3.50 30.05
CA TYR A 136 -15.58 4.00 29.94
C TYR A 136 -14.66 3.64 31.10
N ASP A 137 -15.21 3.42 32.29
CA ASP A 137 -14.44 3.30 33.54
C ASP A 137 -14.58 1.94 34.22
N SER A 138 -15.39 1.03 33.66
CA SER A 138 -15.35 -0.39 34.01
C SER A 138 -13.96 -0.97 33.76
N GLU A 139 -13.56 -1.97 34.55
CA GLU A 139 -12.22 -2.59 34.46
C GLU A 139 -11.90 -3.05 33.02
N GLU A 140 -12.90 -3.62 32.33
CA GLU A 140 -12.77 -4.03 30.93
C GLU A 140 -12.63 -2.84 29.97
N ALA A 141 -13.39 -1.76 30.17
CA ALA A 141 -13.31 -0.56 29.34
C ALA A 141 -11.95 0.14 29.49
N VAL A 142 -11.45 0.26 30.72
CA VAL A 142 -10.14 0.82 31.04
C VAL A 142 -9.04 -0.02 30.39
N LYS A 143 -9.11 -1.35 30.52
CA LYS A 143 -8.16 -2.27 29.88
C LYS A 143 -8.16 -2.10 28.36
N LYS A 144 -9.32 -2.10 27.71
CA LYS A 144 -9.43 -1.91 26.25
C LYS A 144 -8.92 -0.54 25.79
N ARG A 145 -9.10 0.51 26.58
CA ARG A 145 -8.58 1.86 26.27
C ARG A 145 -7.06 1.87 26.35
N LYS A 146 -6.50 1.25 27.39
CA LYS A 146 -5.05 1.11 27.54
C LYS A 146 -4.44 0.30 26.39
N GLU A 147 -5.01 -0.85 26.06
CA GLU A 147 -4.59 -1.67 24.91
C GLU A 147 -4.62 -0.86 23.61
N LEU A 148 -5.71 -0.12 23.34
CA LEU A 148 -5.79 0.72 22.15
C LEU A 148 -4.71 1.82 22.11
N SER A 149 -4.43 2.45 23.25
CA SER A 149 -3.37 3.45 23.36
C SER A 149 -1.98 2.84 23.12
N GLU A 150 -1.71 1.67 23.69
CA GLU A 150 -0.45 0.93 23.54
C GLU A 150 -0.26 0.46 22.09
N ASP A 151 -1.28 -0.16 21.49
CA ASP A 151 -1.28 -0.59 20.10
C ASP A 151 -1.02 0.59 19.14
N THR A 152 -1.66 1.74 19.42
CA THR A 152 -1.47 2.96 18.62
C THR A 152 -0.03 3.44 18.74
N HIS A 153 0.52 3.52 19.96
CA HIS A 153 1.91 3.93 20.18
C HIS A 153 2.91 2.98 19.50
N GLU A 154 2.71 1.67 19.63
CA GLU A 154 3.56 0.66 18.98
C GLU A 154 3.49 0.76 17.45
N SER A 155 2.32 1.09 16.89
CA SER A 155 2.16 1.30 15.45
C SER A 155 3.03 2.45 14.93
N TYR A 156 3.20 3.53 15.70
CA TYR A 156 4.11 4.62 15.34
C TYR A 156 5.58 4.18 15.30
N VAL A 157 6.01 3.34 16.25
CA VAL A 157 7.37 2.76 16.24
C VAL A 157 7.58 1.87 15.01
N LYS A 158 6.55 1.09 14.62
CA LYS A 158 6.57 0.31 13.38
C LYS A 158 6.67 1.19 12.13
N LEU A 159 5.97 2.33 12.11
CA LEU A 159 6.02 3.29 11.00
C LEU A 159 7.41 3.87 10.78
N GLU A 160 8.15 4.18 11.84
CA GLU A 160 9.55 4.62 11.71
C GLU A 160 10.41 3.59 10.97
N THR A 161 10.19 2.30 11.25
CA THR A 161 10.89 1.22 10.54
C THR A 161 10.47 1.17 9.06
N ILE A 162 9.20 1.39 8.75
CA ILE A 162 8.69 1.42 7.38
C ILE A 162 9.31 2.58 6.60
N PHE A 163 9.34 3.79 7.13
CA PHE A 163 9.94 4.94 6.46
C PHE A 163 11.44 4.76 6.25
N ASN A 164 12.16 4.21 7.24
CA ASN A 164 13.60 3.98 7.12
C ASN A 164 13.98 2.85 6.16
N VAL A 165 13.25 1.72 6.18
CA VAL A 165 13.61 0.51 5.43
C VAL A 165 12.92 0.47 4.06
N LYS A 166 11.63 0.78 4.03
CA LYS A 166 10.81 0.69 2.82
C LYS A 166 10.70 2.03 2.07
N GLY A 167 11.05 3.15 2.71
CA GLY A 167 11.02 4.49 2.10
C GLY A 167 11.86 4.63 0.83
N LEU A 168 12.91 3.82 0.64
CA LEU A 168 13.69 3.79 -0.61
C LEU A 168 12.84 3.44 -1.84
N TYR A 169 11.80 2.63 -1.64
CA TYR A 169 10.93 2.17 -2.72
C TYR A 169 9.73 3.06 -2.93
N LEU A 170 9.41 3.94 -1.98
CA LEU A 170 8.20 4.78 -1.99
C LEU A 170 8.42 6.07 -2.75
N ASP A 171 7.32 6.72 -3.11
CA ASP A 171 7.32 8.05 -3.70
C ASP A 171 8.07 9.06 -2.79
N PRO A 172 8.96 9.93 -3.33
CA PRO A 172 9.68 10.93 -2.55
C PRO A 172 8.80 11.83 -1.66
N ASP A 173 7.56 12.09 -2.07
CA ASP A 173 6.61 12.91 -1.33
C ASP A 173 6.14 12.25 -0.02
N ILE A 174 6.45 10.96 0.17
CA ILE A 174 6.19 10.24 1.43
C ILE A 174 6.88 10.91 2.63
N LYS A 175 7.97 11.65 2.42
CA LYS A 175 8.64 12.41 3.49
C LYS A 175 7.74 13.49 4.11
N GLY A 176 6.83 14.07 3.32
CA GLY A 176 5.83 15.00 3.83
C GLY A 176 4.82 14.31 4.76
N ILE A 177 4.45 13.07 4.44
CA ILE A 177 3.60 12.22 5.28
C ILE A 177 4.31 11.85 6.58
N GLU A 178 5.58 11.44 6.49
CA GLU A 178 6.43 11.13 7.65
C GLU A 178 6.54 12.32 8.61
N SER A 179 6.82 13.52 8.11
CA SER A 179 6.86 14.74 8.94
C SER A 179 5.52 15.03 9.61
N SER A 180 4.42 14.96 8.86
CA SER A 180 3.07 15.21 9.39
C SER A 180 2.68 14.19 10.48
N LEU A 181 3.12 12.94 10.32
CA LEU A 181 2.93 11.87 11.30
C LEU A 181 3.75 12.10 12.58
N ALA A 182 4.98 12.59 12.45
CA ALA A 182 5.82 12.93 13.60
C ALA A 182 5.20 14.06 14.43
N ASP A 183 4.73 15.12 13.76
CA ASP A 183 4.05 16.24 14.42
C ASP A 183 2.78 15.76 15.14
N LEU A 184 1.95 14.97 14.45
CA LEU A 184 0.75 14.40 15.03
C LEU A 184 1.04 13.49 16.24
N ARG A 185 2.10 12.68 16.18
CA ARG A 185 2.51 11.82 17.31
C ARG A 185 2.84 12.67 18.54
N GLU A 186 3.56 13.77 18.34
CA GLU A 186 3.90 14.70 19.42
C GLU A 186 2.63 15.28 20.04
N GLU A 187 1.71 15.74 19.20
CA GLU A 187 0.44 16.34 19.65
C GLU A 187 -0.47 15.35 20.39
N ILE A 188 -0.45 14.07 20.03
CA ILE A 188 -1.29 13.06 20.67
C ILE A 188 -0.69 12.58 22.00
N PHE A 189 0.62 12.28 22.04
CA PHE A 189 1.22 11.56 23.16
C PHE A 189 2.02 12.43 24.12
N ASN A 190 2.55 13.56 23.66
CA ASN A 190 3.45 14.40 24.45
C ASN A 190 2.82 15.72 24.88
N THR A 191 1.74 16.15 24.23
CA THR A 191 0.91 17.27 24.72
C THR A 191 0.23 16.88 26.03
N LYS A 192 0.72 17.45 27.13
CA LYS A 192 0.13 17.27 28.45
C LYS A 192 -0.99 18.29 28.68
N PHE A 193 -2.21 17.78 28.81
CA PHE A 193 -3.34 18.57 29.29
C PHE A 193 -3.32 18.58 30.81
N SER A 194 -3.08 19.74 31.39
CA SER A 194 -3.35 20.03 32.78
C SER A 194 -4.32 21.21 32.87
N GLU A 195 -5.25 21.14 33.82
CA GLU A 195 -6.07 22.28 34.21
C GLU A 195 -5.16 23.45 34.57
N ARG A 196 -5.40 24.62 33.95
CA ARG A 196 -4.69 25.84 34.31
C ARG A 196 -5.27 26.38 35.61
N GLN A 197 -4.46 27.14 36.36
CA GLN A 197 -4.81 27.60 37.69
C GLN A 197 -6.05 28.53 37.73
N ASP A 198 -6.42 29.09 36.58
CA ASP A 198 -7.51 30.02 36.33
C ASP A 198 -8.59 29.48 35.38
N GLU A 199 -8.50 28.21 34.98
CA GLU A 199 -9.42 27.56 34.04
C GLU A 199 -10.42 26.71 34.82
N ASP A 200 -11.71 26.89 34.55
CA ASP A 200 -12.74 26.01 35.08
C ASP A 200 -12.79 24.68 34.28
N THR A 201 -13.48 23.70 34.85
CA THR A 201 -13.58 22.36 34.24
C THR A 201 -14.25 22.40 32.87
N GLU A 202 -15.20 23.31 32.64
CA GLU A 202 -15.86 23.50 31.34
C GLU A 202 -14.84 23.94 30.28
N ALA A 203 -14.13 25.03 30.52
CA ALA A 203 -13.12 25.56 29.62
C ALA A 203 -11.96 24.57 29.37
N PHE A 204 -11.56 23.82 30.40
CA PHE A 204 -10.56 22.76 30.25
C PHE A 204 -11.02 21.66 29.29
N LEU A 205 -12.23 21.13 29.48
CA LEU A 205 -12.78 20.06 28.66
C LEU A 205 -13.02 20.54 27.22
N GLU A 206 -13.52 21.76 27.01
CA GLU A 206 -13.65 22.37 25.69
C GLU A 206 -12.30 22.44 24.96
N ARG A 207 -11.23 22.84 25.65
CA ARG A 207 -9.88 22.88 25.08
C ARG A 207 -9.39 21.49 24.67
N VAL A 208 -9.65 20.46 25.47
CA VAL A 208 -9.33 19.06 25.13
C VAL A 208 -10.15 18.60 23.92
N MET A 209 -11.44 18.92 23.84
CA MET A 209 -12.30 18.59 22.70
C MET A 209 -11.82 19.26 21.41
N VAL A 210 -11.45 20.55 21.47
CA VAL A 210 -10.88 21.28 20.33
C VAL A 210 -9.60 20.60 19.85
N HIS A 211 -8.69 20.25 20.76
CA HIS A 211 -7.47 19.52 20.43
C HIS A 211 -7.75 18.18 19.74
N ASN A 212 -8.66 17.37 20.30
CA ASN A 212 -9.02 16.08 19.73
C ASN A 212 -9.62 16.23 18.31
N ASN A 213 -10.44 17.26 18.08
CA ASN A 213 -10.97 17.56 16.75
C ASN A 213 -9.85 17.95 15.76
N GLN A 214 -8.90 18.78 16.18
CA GLN A 214 -7.75 19.17 15.35
C GLN A 214 -6.88 17.95 14.98
N CYS A 215 -6.55 17.10 15.96
CA CYS A 215 -5.81 15.86 15.72
C CYS A 215 -6.56 14.93 14.76
N LEU A 216 -7.88 14.84 14.87
CA LEU A 216 -8.71 14.03 13.97
C LEU A 216 -8.68 14.55 12.53
N GLU A 217 -8.82 15.87 12.35
CA GLU A 217 -8.70 16.51 11.03
C GLU A 217 -7.31 16.29 10.41
N VAL A 218 -6.25 16.41 11.21
CA VAL A 218 -4.87 16.14 10.77
C VAL A 218 -4.74 14.68 10.32
N VAL A 219 -5.21 13.70 11.11
CA VAL A 219 -5.18 12.29 10.71
C VAL A 219 -5.94 12.05 9.41
N ASP A 220 -7.16 12.59 9.28
CA ASP A 220 -7.98 12.39 8.08
C ASP A 220 -7.31 12.99 6.84
N ASN A 221 -6.67 14.16 6.97
CA ASN A 221 -5.87 14.76 5.91
C ASN A 221 -4.64 13.90 5.54
N ILE A 222 -3.94 13.34 6.52
CA ILE A 222 -2.80 12.44 6.25
C ILE A 222 -3.28 11.17 5.54
N ILE A 223 -4.41 10.59 5.95
CA ILE A 223 -5.02 9.42 5.29
C ILE A 223 -5.34 9.73 3.83
N LEU A 224 -5.98 10.87 3.55
CA LEU A 224 -6.32 11.28 2.19
C LEU A 224 -5.07 11.42 1.32
N LYS A 225 -4.08 12.18 1.77
CA LYS A 225 -2.81 12.35 1.04
C LYS A 225 -2.08 11.03 0.82
N THR A 226 -2.08 10.14 1.82
CA THR A 226 -1.44 8.82 1.71
C THR A 226 -2.14 7.96 0.66
N LYS A 227 -3.49 8.00 0.58
CA LYS A 227 -4.25 7.29 -0.44
C LYS A 227 -3.98 7.82 -1.84
N GLU A 228 -3.95 9.14 -2.00
CA GLU A 228 -3.64 9.79 -3.29
C GLU A 228 -2.23 9.41 -3.75
N LEU A 229 -1.26 9.46 -2.84
CA LEU A 229 0.12 9.07 -3.10
C LEU A 229 0.21 7.60 -3.49
N ALA A 230 -0.44 6.71 -2.73
CA ALA A 230 -0.48 5.28 -3.03
C ALA A 230 -1.12 5.00 -4.40
N ALA A 231 -2.21 5.69 -4.75
CA ALA A 231 -2.89 5.51 -6.02
C ALA A 231 -2.00 5.90 -7.21
N ASN A 232 -1.27 7.01 -7.08
CA ASN A 232 -0.34 7.48 -8.10
C ASN A 232 0.89 6.56 -8.22
N ASP A 233 1.51 6.23 -7.09
CA ASP A 233 2.77 5.46 -7.03
C ASP A 233 2.60 3.99 -7.45
N LEU A 234 1.41 3.43 -7.21
CA LEU A 234 1.04 2.07 -7.63
C LEU A 234 0.35 2.01 -9.01
N LEU A 235 0.14 3.16 -9.66
CA LEU A 235 -0.56 3.30 -10.95
C LEU A 235 -1.97 2.68 -10.90
N LEU A 236 -2.71 2.93 -9.81
CA LEU A 236 -4.07 2.44 -9.60
C LEU A 236 -5.13 3.36 -10.21
N ALA A 237 -4.78 4.63 -10.46
CA ALA A 237 -5.61 5.54 -11.23
C ALA A 237 -5.50 5.14 -12.72
N ALA A 238 -6.62 4.72 -13.31
CA ALA A 238 -6.70 4.53 -14.76
C ALA A 238 -6.68 5.90 -15.46
N ASP A 239 -5.91 6.01 -16.55
CA ASP A 239 -6.09 7.08 -17.54
C ASP A 239 -7.54 7.12 -18.09
#